data_AF-A0ABD7V1Q1-F1
#
_entry.id   AF-A0ABD7V1Q1-F1
#
_cell.length_a   1.000
_cell.length_b   1.000
_cell.length_c   1.000
_cell.angle_alpha   90.00
_cell.angle_beta   90.00
_cell.angle_gamma   90.00
#
_symmetry.space_group_name_H-M   'P 1'
#
loop_
_entity.id
_entity.type
_entity.pdbx_description
1 polymer ?
#
loop_
_entity_poly.entity_id
_entity_poly.type
_entity_poly.pdbx_seq_one_letter_code
_entity_poly.pdbx_strand_id
1 'polypeptide(L)'
;MALLTVRSLVDDAVRRYEEQTLTAAESAAVKLAVHRSATTAVDQVGRAFGTASVWHSHAWQRYFRDLRVGAHNSPPEDVAIDGLARQVLEDGTF
;
A
#
# COMPACT_ATOMS: atom_id res chain seq x y z
N MET A 1 -13.43 -6.65 -2.58
CA MET A 1 -12.80 -6.63 -3.93
C MET A 1 -11.39 -6.07 -3.89
N ALA A 2 -11.16 -4.82 -3.43
CA ALA A 2 -9.82 -4.20 -3.44
C ALA A 2 -8.68 -5.03 -2.79
N LEU A 3 -8.92 -5.66 -1.63
CA LEU A 3 -7.88 -6.46 -0.95
C LEU A 3 -7.48 -7.74 -1.72
N LEU A 4 -8.40 -8.35 -2.48
CA LEU A 4 -8.07 -9.52 -3.30
C LEU A 4 -7.20 -9.13 -4.48
N THR A 5 -7.52 -8.01 -5.14
CA THR A 5 -6.71 -7.43 -6.22
C THR A 5 -5.31 -7.09 -5.74
N VAL A 6 -5.20 -6.43 -4.59
CA VAL A 6 -3.90 -6.08 -4.00
C VAL A 6 -3.11 -7.33 -3.61
N ARG A 7 -3.77 -8.37 -3.09
CA ARG A 7 -3.10 -9.65 -2.81
C ARG A 7 -2.51 -10.26 -4.08
N SER A 8 -3.28 -10.33 -5.17
CA SER A 8 -2.73 -10.84 -6.43
C SER A 8 -1.59 -9.99 -6.98
N LEU A 9 -1.60 -8.67 -6.76
CA LEU A 9 -0.48 -7.80 -7.13
C LEU A 9 0.78 -8.10 -6.32
N VAL A 10 0.65 -8.39 -5.03
CA VAL A 10 1.79 -8.80 -4.18
C VAL A 10 2.30 -10.17 -4.61
N ASP A 11 1.42 -11.14 -4.83
CA ASP A 11 1.80 -12.49 -5.26
C ASP A 11 2.55 -12.44 -6.60
N ASP A 12 2.09 -11.63 -7.56
CA ASP A 12 2.79 -11.41 -8.83
C ASP A 12 4.13 -10.69 -8.65
N ALA A 13 4.19 -9.67 -7.79
CA ALA A 13 5.43 -8.96 -7.51
C ALA A 13 6.49 -9.86 -6.87
N VAL A 14 6.10 -10.74 -5.94
CA VAL A 14 6.99 -11.73 -5.33
C VAL A 14 7.55 -12.67 -6.40
N ARG A 15 6.69 -13.23 -7.25
CA ARG A 15 7.11 -14.09 -8.36
C ARG A 15 8.13 -13.39 -9.28
N ARG A 16 7.85 -12.15 -9.68
CA ARG A 16 8.74 -11.37 -10.55
C ARG A 16 10.04 -10.95 -9.86
N TYR A 17 10.01 -10.76 -8.55
CA TYR A 17 11.22 -10.52 -7.77
C TYR A 17 12.13 -11.75 -7.77
N GLU A 18 11.58 -12.94 -7.58
CA GLU A 18 12.31 -14.21 -7.64
C GLU A 18 12.92 -14.46 -9.04
N GLU A 19 12.18 -14.09 -10.09
CA GLU A 19 12.65 -14.14 -11.48
C GLU A 19 13.62 -12.99 -11.85
N GLN A 20 13.89 -12.05 -10.93
CA GLN A 20 14.69 -10.85 -11.14
C GLN A 20 14.16 -9.95 -12.29
N THR A 21 12.86 -9.97 -12.52
CA THR A 21 12.15 -9.15 -13.54
C THR A 21 11.31 -8.03 -12.95
N LEU A 22 11.24 -7.91 -11.62
CA LEU A 22 10.54 -6.83 -10.94
C LEU A 22 11.38 -5.55 -10.96
N THR A 23 10.83 -4.48 -11.51
CA THR A 23 11.48 -3.16 -11.49
C THR A 23 11.25 -2.44 -10.16
N ALA A 24 12.13 -1.49 -9.83
CA ALA A 24 11.98 -0.67 -8.63
C ALA A 24 10.65 0.12 -8.64
N ALA A 25 10.23 0.58 -9.82
CA ALA A 25 8.97 1.28 -9.99
C ALA A 25 7.75 0.39 -9.77
N GLU A 26 7.73 -0.83 -10.32
CA GLU A 26 6.64 -1.77 -10.06
C GLU A 26 6.55 -2.13 -8.58
N SER A 27 7.70 -2.31 -7.91
CA SER A 27 7.74 -2.49 -6.45
C SER A 27 7.14 -1.29 -5.70
N ALA A 28 7.47 -0.06 -6.10
CA ALA A 28 6.91 1.17 -5.53
C ALA A 28 5.40 1.28 -5.77
N ALA A 29 4.92 0.92 -6.96
CA ALA A 29 3.50 0.90 -7.30
C ALA A 29 2.72 -0.13 -6.46
N VAL A 30 3.28 -1.33 -6.27
CA VAL A 30 2.70 -2.37 -5.40
C VAL A 30 2.63 -1.88 -3.96
N LYS A 31 3.71 -1.26 -3.44
CA LYS A 31 3.71 -0.66 -2.09
C LYS A 31 2.59 0.36 -1.92
N LEU A 32 2.43 1.29 -2.86
CA LEU A 32 1.38 2.31 -2.83
C LEU A 32 -0.02 1.69 -2.87
N ALA A 33 -0.25 0.73 -3.77
CA ALA A 33 -1.53 0.05 -3.90
C ALA A 33 -1.90 -0.70 -2.61
N VAL A 34 -0.96 -1.43 -2.02
CA VAL A 34 -1.14 -2.16 -0.76
C VAL A 34 -1.45 -1.21 0.38
N HIS A 35 -0.58 -0.22 0.60
CA HIS A 35 -0.68 0.68 1.74
C HIS A 35 -1.97 1.51 1.72
N ARG A 36 -2.35 2.05 0.55
CA ARG A 36 -3.59 2.84 0.41
C ARG A 36 -4.84 1.99 0.54
N SER A 37 -4.83 0.77 -0.01
CA SER A 37 -5.98 -0.13 0.10
C SER A 37 -6.18 -0.63 1.53
N ALA A 38 -5.08 -0.98 2.22
CA ALA A 38 -5.12 -1.34 3.62
C ALA A 38 -5.59 -0.17 4.49
N THR A 39 -5.07 1.04 4.28
CA THR A 39 -5.52 2.25 5.00
C THR A 39 -6.99 2.52 4.78
N THR A 40 -7.49 2.39 3.55
CA THR A 40 -8.92 2.60 3.23
C THR A 40 -9.80 1.56 3.91
N ALA A 41 -9.45 0.27 3.79
CA ALA A 41 -10.19 -0.81 4.43
C ALA A 41 -10.18 -0.66 5.95
N VAL A 42 -9.05 -0.21 6.50
CA VAL A 42 -8.94 0.11 7.90
C VAL A 42 -9.91 1.27 8.20
N ASP A 43 -9.67 2.48 7.72
CA ASP A 43 -10.50 3.66 8.06
C ASP A 43 -12.02 3.45 7.89
N GLN A 44 -12.47 2.67 6.89
CA GLN A 44 -13.89 2.30 6.73
C GLN A 44 -14.45 1.47 7.88
N VAL A 45 -13.77 0.39 8.27
CA VAL A 45 -14.26 -0.47 9.35
C VAL A 45 -14.10 0.21 10.72
N GLY A 46 -13.10 1.08 10.89
CA GLY A 46 -12.96 1.91 12.09
C GLY A 46 -14.16 2.83 12.31
N ARG A 47 -14.63 3.46 11.22
CA ARG A 47 -15.87 4.27 11.24
C ARG A 47 -17.11 3.42 11.57
N ALA A 48 -17.20 2.19 11.08
CA ALA A 48 -18.32 1.30 11.36
C ALA A 48 -18.41 0.90 12.85
N PHE A 49 -17.27 0.70 13.52
CA PHE A 49 -17.22 0.39 14.95
C PHE A 49 -17.32 1.62 15.88
N GLY A 50 -17.20 2.83 15.35
CA GLY A 50 -17.27 4.06 16.14
C GLY A 50 -16.22 4.10 17.25
N THR A 51 -16.61 4.47 18.47
CA THR A 51 -15.68 4.59 19.61
C THR A 51 -15.04 3.27 20.04
N ALA A 52 -15.68 2.13 19.76
CA ALA A 52 -15.08 0.82 20.06
C ALA A 52 -13.78 0.58 19.27
N SER A 53 -13.62 1.24 18.12
CA SER A 53 -12.41 1.16 17.31
C SER A 53 -11.14 1.59 18.07
N VAL A 54 -11.23 2.48 19.06
CA VAL A 54 -10.06 2.98 19.80
C VAL A 54 -9.74 2.21 21.08
N TRP A 55 -10.58 1.26 21.48
CA TRP A 55 -10.34 0.51 22.72
C TRP A 55 -9.12 -0.41 22.59
N HIS A 56 -8.26 -0.43 23.61
CA HIS A 56 -7.08 -1.30 23.61
C HIS A 56 -7.41 -2.79 23.64
N SER A 57 -8.61 -3.16 24.08
CA SER A 57 -9.15 -4.52 24.04
C SER A 57 -9.47 -5.01 22.61
N HIS A 58 -9.55 -4.10 21.63
CA HIS A 58 -9.77 -4.44 20.24
C HIS A 58 -8.47 -4.33 19.42
N ALA A 59 -8.18 -5.35 18.61
CA ALA A 59 -6.99 -5.36 17.73
C ALA A 59 -7.00 -4.23 16.69
N TRP A 60 -8.17 -3.64 16.45
CA TRP A 60 -8.40 -2.58 15.48
C TRP A 60 -7.43 -1.40 15.60
N GLN A 61 -7.34 -0.79 16.79
CA GLN A 61 -6.50 0.40 17.01
C GLN A 61 -5.03 0.14 16.67
N ARG A 62 -4.58 -1.12 16.82
CA ARG A 62 -3.22 -1.51 16.46
C ARG A 62 -3.04 -1.44 14.95
N TYR A 63 -3.93 -2.06 14.16
CA TYR A 63 -3.87 -1.98 12.69
C TYR A 63 -3.93 -0.54 12.18
N PHE A 64 -4.78 0.29 12.78
CA PHE A 64 -4.85 1.72 12.46
C PHE A 64 -3.52 2.43 12.69
N ARG A 65 -2.86 2.22 13.84
CA ARG A 65 -1.58 2.87 14.15
C ARG A 65 -0.43 2.33 13.32
N ASP A 66 -0.37 1.01 13.15
CA ASP A 66 0.71 0.33 12.41
C ASP A 66 0.73 0.74 10.94
N LEU A 67 -0.43 1.00 10.33
CA LEU A 67 -0.47 1.45 8.94
C LEU A 67 0.09 2.88 8.77
N ARG A 68 -0.03 3.77 9.76
CA ARG A 68 0.38 5.18 9.57
C ARG A 68 1.87 5.34 9.26
N VAL A 69 2.72 4.44 9.74
CA VAL A 69 4.16 4.48 9.44
C VAL A 69 4.49 4.04 8.00
N GLY A 70 3.61 3.29 7.34
CA GLY A 70 3.81 2.83 5.97
C GLY A 70 3.91 3.96 4.93
N ALA A 71 3.35 5.13 5.25
CA ALA A 71 3.50 6.34 4.44
C ALA A 71 4.95 6.84 4.40
N HIS A 72 5.69 6.64 5.49
CA HIS A 72 7.02 7.20 5.73
C HIS A 72 8.15 6.18 5.59
N ASN A 73 7.85 4.89 5.65
CA ASN A 73 8.82 3.83 5.43
C ASN A 73 9.35 3.88 3.97
N SER A 74 10.63 3.57 3.78
CA SER A 74 11.29 3.69 2.46
C SER A 74 10.73 2.76 1.37
N PRO A 75 10.56 3.27 0.12
CA PRO A 75 10.52 4.69 -0.22
C PRO A 75 9.26 5.35 0.36
N PRO A 76 9.37 6.56 0.97
CA PRO A 76 8.21 7.34 1.38
C PRO A 76 7.21 7.52 0.23
N GLU A 77 5.92 7.64 0.52
CA GLU A 77 4.90 7.66 -0.55
C GLU A 77 5.06 8.79 -1.56
N ASP A 78 5.42 9.99 -1.11
CA ASP A 78 5.70 11.14 -1.96
C ASP A 78 6.85 10.86 -2.93
N VAL A 79 7.95 10.28 -2.44
CA VAL A 79 9.09 9.85 -3.26
C VAL A 79 8.69 8.76 -4.26
N ALA A 80 7.88 7.78 -3.82
CA ALA A 80 7.39 6.72 -4.70
C ALA A 80 6.49 7.28 -5.82
N ILE A 81 5.62 8.24 -5.50
CA ILE A 81 4.74 8.90 -6.48
C ILE A 81 5.55 9.73 -7.46
N ASP A 82 6.52 10.51 -6.97
CA ASP A 82 7.40 11.33 -7.82
C ASP A 82 8.19 10.45 -8.80
N GLY A 83 8.79 9.37 -8.31
CA GLY A 83 9.53 8.42 -9.16
C GLY A 83 8.66 7.75 -10.22
N LEU A 84 7.46 7.32 -9.87
CA LEU A 84 6.49 6.76 -10.82
C LEU A 84 6.04 7.79 -11.86
N ALA A 85 5.77 9.02 -11.42
CA ALA A 85 5.36 10.10 -12.32
C ALA A 85 6.48 10.43 -13.32
N ARG A 86 7.72 10.57 -12.85
CA ARG A 86 8.88 10.78 -13.74
C ARG A 86 9.01 9.66 -14.75
N GLN A 87 8.89 8.40 -14.33
CA GLN A 87 8.96 7.28 -15.27
C GLN A 87 7.89 7.38 -16.36
N VAL A 88 6.62 7.60 -16.01
CA VAL A 88 5.54 7.70 -17.01
C VAL A 88 5.77 8.88 -17.97
N LEU A 89 6.20 10.02 -17.45
CA LEU A 89 6.40 11.23 -18.24
C LEU A 89 7.66 11.17 -19.12
N GLU A 90 8.71 10.48 -18.68
CA GLU A 90 9.99 10.39 -19.40
C GLU A 90 10.05 9.20 -20.37
N ASP A 91 9.44 8.06 -20.02
CA ASP A 91 9.36 6.88 -20.89
C ASP A 91 8.32 7.05 -22.02
N GLY A 92 7.52 8.13 -21.98
CA GLY A 92 6.59 8.51 -23.05
C GLY A 92 5.46 7.50 -23.30
N THR A 93 5.19 6.62 -22.34
CA THR A 93 4.14 5.59 -22.45
C THR A 93 2.80 6.22 -22.06
N PHE A 94 2.09 6.77 -23.05
CA PHE A 94 0.70 7.19 -22.95
C PHE A 94 -0.19 6.29 -23.81
#